data_AF-A0A165DWK3-F1
#
_entry.id   AF-A0A165DWK3-F1
#
_cell.length_a   1.000
_cell.length_b   1.000
_cell.length_c   1.000
_cell.angle_alpha   90.00
_cell.angle_beta   90.00
_cell.angle_gamma   90.00
#
_symmetry.space_group_name_H-M   'P 1'
#
loop_
_entity.id
_entity.type
_entity.pdbx_description
1 polymer ?
#
loop_
_entity_poly.entity_id
_entity_poly.type
_entity_poly.pdbx_seq_one_letter_code
_entity_poly.pdbx_strand_id
1 'polypeptide(L)'
;LGEGNYSEWVIWMEAELIRKELWEVMTIETSPPTDATEMEAAVWLEAEKTKRLTTKMAKAWAEMVLAVKGLDEVMLAWIRRVKKMAADLEYARVKVEEENMVLGLTMGLGEHYDQLVVALDSIPPKQLTVANVTARLLNEETHQ
;
A
#
# COMPACT_ATOMS: atom_id res chain seq x y z
N LEU A 1 -14.38 1.25 22.39
CA LEU A 1 -13.98 0.95 21.01
C LEU A 1 -13.85 2.28 20.31
N GLY A 2 -12.63 2.74 20.03
CA GLY A 2 -12.41 4.07 19.46
C GLY A 2 -12.81 4.10 17.99
N GLU A 3 -13.55 5.12 17.58
CA GLU A 3 -14.07 5.35 16.21
C GLU A 3 -12.97 5.48 15.13
N GLY A 4 -11.69 5.57 15.53
CA GLY A 4 -10.56 5.75 14.61
C GLY A 4 -10.14 4.53 13.78
N ASN A 5 -10.57 3.32 14.12
CA ASN A 5 -10.14 2.09 13.41
C ASN A 5 -11.14 1.62 12.35
N TYR A 6 -12.29 2.29 12.16
CA TYR A 6 -13.29 1.81 11.20
C TYR A 6 -12.74 1.78 9.77
N SER A 7 -11.97 2.79 9.36
CA SER A 7 -11.39 2.85 8.02
C SER A 7 -10.35 1.76 7.76
N GLU A 8 -9.53 1.43 8.75
CA GLU A 8 -8.55 0.34 8.65
C GLU A 8 -9.28 -1.00 8.65
N TRP A 9 -10.18 -1.24 9.61
CA TRP A 9 -10.96 -2.47 9.70
C TRP A 9 -11.75 -2.77 8.42
N VAL A 10 -12.39 -1.76 7.82
CA VAL A 10 -13.12 -1.91 6.55
C VAL A 10 -12.18 -2.28 5.39
N ILE A 11 -10.93 -1.80 5.36
CA ILE A 11 -9.95 -2.21 4.34
C ILE A 11 -9.56 -3.68 4.55
N TRP A 12 -9.23 -4.07 5.78
CA TRP A 12 -8.84 -5.44 6.13
C TRP A 12 -9.95 -6.46 5.87
N MET A 13 -11.20 -6.13 6.23
CA MET A 13 -12.35 -7.01 6.01
C MET A 13 -12.64 -7.23 4.53
N GLU A 14 -12.59 -6.19 3.72
CA GLU A 14 -12.81 -6.35 2.28
C GLU A 14 -11.65 -7.11 1.61
N ALA A 15 -10.39 -6.86 2.03
CA ALA A 15 -9.25 -7.67 1.58
C ALA A 15 -9.41 -9.16 1.96
N GLU A 16 -9.90 -9.45 3.18
CA GLU A 16 -10.22 -10.81 3.62
C GLU A 16 -11.28 -11.46 2.74
N LEU A 17 -12.35 -10.74 2.40
CA LEU A 17 -13.41 -11.24 1.54
C LEU A 17 -12.90 -11.55 0.12
N ILE A 18 -12.05 -10.69 -0.45
CA ILE A 18 -11.40 -10.94 -1.74
C ILE A 18 -10.49 -12.17 -1.67
N ARG A 19 -9.70 -12.30 -0.61
CA ARG A 19 -8.80 -13.44 -0.40
C ARG A 19 -9.57 -14.76 -0.30
N LYS A 20 -10.70 -14.75 0.40
CA LYS A 20 -11.57 -15.92 0.58
C LYS A 20 -12.53 -16.18 -0.58
N GLU A 21 -12.47 -15.39 -1.66
CA GLU A 21 -13.39 -15.48 -2.80
C GLU A 21 -14.86 -15.27 -2.40
N LEU A 22 -15.08 -14.54 -1.31
CA LEU A 22 -16.39 -14.16 -0.77
C LEU A 22 -16.85 -12.77 -1.21
N TRP A 23 -16.00 -12.02 -1.90
CA TRP A 23 -16.32 -10.69 -2.40
C TRP A 23 -17.48 -10.71 -3.41
N GLU A 24 -17.53 -11.74 -4.25
CA GLU A 24 -18.56 -11.86 -5.29
C GLU A 24 -19.96 -12.04 -4.71
N VAL A 25 -20.07 -12.73 -3.58
CA VAL A 25 -21.35 -12.99 -2.89
C VAL A 25 -21.74 -11.89 -1.90
N MET A 26 -20.89 -10.86 -1.74
CA MET A 26 -21.15 -9.75 -0.83
C MET A 26 -22.15 -8.78 -1.44
N THR A 27 -23.14 -8.38 -0.64
CA THR A 27 -24.08 -7.32 -0.96
C THR A 27 -23.67 -6.04 -0.25
N ILE A 28 -23.65 -4.93 -0.98
CA ILE A 28 -23.41 -3.60 -0.40
C ILE A 28 -24.78 -3.02 -0.04
N GLU A 29 -24.99 -2.64 1.23
CA GLU A 29 -26.28 -2.11 1.73
C GLU A 29 -26.70 -0.75 1.15
N THR A 30 -25.96 -0.24 0.16
CA THR A 30 -26.32 0.95 -0.59
C THR A 30 -27.34 0.60 -1.67
N SER A 31 -28.46 1.32 -1.72
CA SER A 31 -29.54 1.02 -2.67
C SER A 31 -29.13 1.31 -4.12
N PRO A 32 -29.48 0.43 -5.06
CA PRO A 32 -29.41 0.76 -6.49
C PRO A 32 -30.38 1.92 -6.80
N PRO A 33 -30.30 2.52 -8.00
CA PRO A 33 -31.25 3.53 -8.46
C PRO A 33 -32.70 3.04 -8.27
N THR A 34 -33.60 3.95 -7.86
CA THR A 34 -34.96 3.64 -7.36
C THR A 34 -35.85 2.88 -8.35
N ASP A 35 -35.53 2.92 -9.65
CA ASP A 35 -36.27 2.27 -10.74
C ASP A 35 -35.44 1.23 -11.52
N ALA A 36 -34.32 0.76 -10.96
CA ALA A 36 -33.45 -0.19 -11.63
C ALA A 36 -34.11 -1.58 -11.75
N THR A 37 -34.07 -2.15 -12.96
CA THR A 37 -34.32 -3.58 -13.18
C THR A 37 -33.28 -4.44 -12.46
N GLU A 38 -33.57 -5.74 -12.26
CA GLU A 38 -32.61 -6.68 -11.63
C GLU A 38 -31.23 -6.67 -12.32
N MET A 39 -31.23 -6.58 -13.66
CA MET A 39 -30.00 -6.51 -14.45
C MET A 39 -29.24 -5.20 -14.21
N GLU A 40 -29.95 -4.06 -14.16
CA GLU A 40 -29.33 -2.76 -13.88
C GLU A 40 -28.79 -2.68 -12.45
N ALA A 41 -29.48 -3.29 -11.48
CA ALA A 41 -29.01 -3.40 -10.10
C ALA A 41 -27.75 -4.26 -10.00
N ALA A 42 -27.66 -5.37 -10.74
CA ALA A 42 -26.46 -6.21 -10.79
C ALA A 42 -25.27 -5.47 -11.42
N VAL A 43 -25.47 -4.80 -12.56
CA VAL A 43 -24.42 -3.98 -13.21
C VAL A 43 -23.94 -2.86 -12.28
N TRP A 44 -24.86 -2.20 -11.60
CA TRP A 44 -24.53 -1.15 -10.63
C TRP A 44 -23.72 -1.69 -9.44
N LEU A 45 -24.11 -2.85 -8.89
CA LEU A 45 -23.40 -3.48 -7.76
C LEU A 45 -21.96 -3.82 -8.14
N GLU A 46 -21.74 -4.39 -9.32
CA GLU A 46 -20.41 -4.71 -9.82
C GLU A 46 -19.56 -3.44 -10.06
N ALA A 47 -20.17 -2.38 -10.57
CA ALA A 47 -19.50 -1.09 -10.73
C ALA A 47 -19.10 -0.48 -9.37
N GLU A 48 -19.97 -0.56 -8.36
CA GLU A 48 -19.70 -0.05 -7.01
C GLU A 48 -18.62 -0.87 -6.29
N LYS A 49 -18.67 -2.20 -6.40
CA LYS A 49 -17.59 -3.10 -5.92
C LYS A 49 -16.25 -2.73 -6.55
N THR A 50 -16.23 -2.53 -7.87
CA THR A 50 -15.02 -2.13 -8.62
C THR A 50 -14.50 -0.79 -8.14
N LYS A 51 -15.36 0.23 -8.03
CA LYS A 51 -14.99 1.57 -7.57
C LYS A 51 -14.40 1.56 -6.16
N ARG A 52 -14.99 0.79 -5.24
CA ARG A 52 -14.50 0.64 -3.86
C ARG A 52 -13.11 0.02 -3.83
N LEU A 53 -12.91 -1.04 -4.60
CA LEU A 53 -11.61 -1.68 -4.75
C LEU A 53 -10.57 -0.69 -5.27
N THR A 54 -10.84 0.01 -6.38
CA THR A 54 -9.92 1.00 -6.96
C THR A 54 -9.57 2.12 -5.97
N THR A 55 -10.57 2.66 -5.27
CA THR A 55 -10.37 3.73 -4.28
C THR A 55 -9.47 3.28 -3.14
N LYS A 56 -9.68 2.05 -2.65
CA LYS A 56 -8.88 1.49 -1.55
C LYS A 56 -7.45 1.18 -1.98
N MET A 57 -7.27 0.61 -3.17
CA MET A 57 -5.95 0.40 -3.75
C MET A 57 -5.19 1.72 -3.84
N ALA A 58 -5.82 2.77 -4.37
CA ALA A 58 -5.21 4.10 -4.45
C ALA A 58 -4.84 4.66 -3.08
N LYS A 59 -5.69 4.47 -2.06
CA LYS A 59 -5.40 4.90 -0.70
C LYS A 59 -4.20 4.16 -0.09
N ALA A 60 -4.16 2.84 -0.19
CA ALA A 60 -3.07 2.04 0.35
C ALA A 60 -1.73 2.31 -0.38
N TRP A 61 -1.79 2.55 -1.70
CA TRP A 61 -0.65 3.03 -2.48
C TRP A 61 -0.14 4.39 -2.00
N ALA A 62 -1.05 5.34 -1.79
CA ALA A 62 -0.70 6.66 -1.27
C ALA A 62 -0.11 6.58 0.14
N GLU A 63 -0.65 5.73 1.01
CA GLU A 63 -0.11 5.49 2.35
C GLU A 63 1.32 4.96 2.28
N MET A 64 1.63 4.01 1.40
CA MET A 64 2.98 3.47 1.26
C MET A 64 3.97 4.49 0.68
N VAL A 65 3.59 5.22 -0.37
CA VAL A 65 4.48 6.13 -1.11
C VAL A 65 4.70 7.46 -0.37
N LEU A 66 3.66 7.95 0.33
CA LEU A 66 3.73 9.20 1.11
C LEU A 66 4.13 8.97 2.57
N ALA A 67 4.38 7.72 2.97
CA ALA A 67 4.92 7.45 4.29
C ALA A 67 6.28 8.15 4.44
N VAL A 68 6.47 8.80 5.58
CA VAL A 68 7.75 9.45 5.92
C VAL A 68 8.35 8.74 7.13
N LYS A 69 9.65 8.49 7.09
CA LYS A 69 10.44 7.97 8.21
C LYS A 69 10.40 8.97 9.36
N GLY A 70 10.10 8.50 10.56
CA GLY A 70 10.15 9.35 11.75
C GLY A 70 11.58 9.84 12.05
N LEU A 71 11.70 11.04 12.62
CA LEU A 71 13.01 11.62 12.99
C LEU A 71 13.80 10.69 13.92
N ASP A 72 13.14 10.13 14.93
CA ASP A 72 13.73 9.19 15.90
C ASP A 72 13.48 7.71 15.54
N GLU A 73 12.86 7.43 14.39
CA GLU A 73 12.62 6.05 13.95
C GLU A 73 13.92 5.45 13.43
N VAL A 74 14.34 4.32 13.99
CA VAL A 74 15.51 3.59 13.45
C VAL A 74 15.22 3.08 12.04
N MET A 75 16.21 3.07 11.15
CA MET A 75 16.11 2.68 9.74
C MET A 75 15.54 1.27 9.60
N LEU A 76 15.92 0.34 10.47
CA LEU A 76 15.34 -1.00 10.48
C LEU A 76 13.83 -1.00 10.76
N ALA A 77 13.34 -0.11 11.63
CA ALA A 77 11.91 0.04 11.90
C ALA A 77 11.17 0.63 10.70
N TRP A 78 11.77 1.65 10.05
CA TRP A 78 11.28 2.21 8.80
C TRP A 78 11.15 1.16 7.70
N ILE A 79 12.21 0.40 7.44
CA ILE A 79 12.23 -0.70 6.44
C ILE A 79 11.13 -1.72 6.75
N ARG A 80 10.96 -2.12 8.02
CA ARG A 80 9.91 -3.04 8.43
C ARG A 80 8.51 -2.48 8.18
N ARG A 81 8.31 -1.18 8.44
CA ARG A 81 7.04 -0.50 8.21
C ARG A 81 6.67 -0.47 6.74
N VAL A 82 7.61 -0.11 5.86
CA VAL A 82 7.39 -0.14 4.39
C VAL A 82 7.10 -1.55 3.90
N LYS A 83 7.87 -2.56 4.35
CA LYS A 83 7.61 -3.97 4.03
C LYS A 83 6.24 -4.46 4.49
N LYS A 84 5.79 -3.99 5.66
CA LYS A 84 4.45 -4.30 6.15
C LYS A 84 3.37 -3.69 5.25
N MET A 85 3.49 -2.41 4.89
CA MET A 85 2.53 -1.74 3.99
C MET A 85 2.42 -2.46 2.63
N ALA A 86 3.55 -2.93 2.10
CA ALA A 86 3.57 -3.72 0.88
C ALA A 86 2.94 -5.11 1.03
N ALA A 87 3.20 -5.81 2.14
CA ALA A 87 2.54 -7.07 2.43
C ALA A 87 1.03 -6.90 2.59
N ASP A 88 0.58 -5.79 3.19
CA ASP A 88 -0.84 -5.45 3.32
C ASP A 88 -1.48 -5.17 1.94
N LEU A 89 -0.74 -4.53 1.02
CA LEU A 89 -1.15 -4.36 -0.38
C LEU A 89 -1.28 -5.71 -1.11
N GLU A 90 -0.28 -6.58 -1.00
CA GLU A 90 -0.30 -7.93 -1.60
C GLU A 90 -1.44 -8.78 -1.03
N TYR A 91 -1.73 -8.63 0.27
CA TYR A 91 -2.86 -9.27 0.93
C TYR A 91 -4.19 -8.89 0.27
N ALA A 92 -4.31 -7.63 -0.17
CA ALA A 92 -5.46 -7.11 -0.90
C ALA A 92 -5.43 -7.43 -2.41
N ARG A 93 -4.60 -8.38 -2.85
CA ARG A 93 -4.37 -8.76 -4.27
C ARG A 93 -3.82 -7.62 -5.14
N VAL A 94 -3.19 -6.63 -4.53
CA VAL A 94 -2.47 -5.59 -5.26
C VAL A 94 -1.04 -6.05 -5.46
N LYS A 95 -0.65 -6.28 -6.71
CA LYS A 95 0.73 -6.64 -7.00
C LYS A 95 1.65 -5.46 -6.70
N VAL A 96 2.63 -5.65 -5.81
CA VAL A 96 3.66 -4.66 -5.50
C VAL A 96 4.95 -5.08 -6.22
N GLU A 97 5.28 -4.37 -7.29
CA GLU A 97 6.55 -4.60 -8.00
C GLU A 97 7.76 -4.16 -7.17
N GLU A 98 8.94 -4.71 -7.48
CA GLU A 98 10.17 -4.39 -6.76
C GLU A 98 10.54 -2.90 -6.82
N GLU A 99 10.29 -2.25 -7.97
CA GLU A 99 10.52 -0.82 -8.18
C GLU A 99 9.67 0.04 -7.23
N ASN A 100 8.42 -0.37 -6.99
CA ASN A 100 7.51 0.31 -6.08
C ASN A 100 7.96 0.18 -4.62
N MET A 101 8.55 -0.96 -4.26
CA MET A 101 9.16 -1.18 -2.95
C MET A 101 10.38 -0.28 -2.73
N VAL A 102 11.25 -0.18 -3.75
CA VAL A 102 12.40 0.73 -3.71
C VAL A 102 11.93 2.17 -3.55
N LEU A 103 10.93 2.58 -4.34
CA LEU A 103 10.34 3.92 -4.27
C LEU A 103 9.81 4.24 -2.87
N GLY A 104 9.03 3.32 -2.28
CA GLY A 104 8.50 3.49 -0.92
C GLY A 104 9.59 3.57 0.15
N LEU A 105 10.73 2.89 -0.04
CA LEU A 105 11.86 2.95 0.88
C LEU A 105 12.64 4.26 0.79
N THR A 106 12.70 4.89 -0.38
CA THR A 106 13.55 6.08 -0.64
C THR A 106 12.80 7.40 -0.57
N MET A 107 11.54 7.49 -1.04
CA MET A 107 10.77 8.75 -1.02
C MET A 107 10.45 9.24 0.38
N GLY A 108 10.32 8.33 1.34
CA GLY A 108 10.00 8.65 2.73
C GLY A 108 11.20 9.06 3.59
N LEU A 109 12.41 9.09 3.03
CA LEU A 109 13.60 9.48 3.78
C LEU A 109 13.65 11.00 3.91
N GLY A 110 14.07 11.49 5.09
CA GLY A 110 14.29 12.93 5.30
C GLY A 110 15.56 13.43 4.59
N GLU A 111 15.69 14.75 4.50
CA GLU A 111 16.78 15.46 3.79
C GLU A 111 18.20 15.01 4.19
N HIS A 112 18.37 14.51 5.42
CA HIS A 112 19.64 13.96 5.91
C HIS A 112 20.13 12.72 5.13
N TYR A 113 19.27 12.09 4.33
CA TYR A 113 19.61 10.95 3.48
C TYR A 113 19.70 11.31 1.99
N ASP A 114 19.64 12.59 1.61
CA ASP A 114 19.70 13.01 0.20
C ASP A 114 20.96 12.48 -0.52
N GLN A 115 22.10 12.47 0.17
CA GLN A 115 23.35 11.91 -0.38
C GLN A 115 23.24 10.41 -0.67
N LEU A 116 22.54 9.66 0.19
CA LEU A 116 22.28 8.24 -0.05
C LEU A 116 21.37 8.06 -1.28
N VAL A 117 20.32 8.87 -1.43
CA VAL A 117 19.42 8.82 -2.58
C VAL A 117 20.19 9.07 -3.88
N VAL A 118 21.05 10.09 -3.93
CA VAL A 118 21.93 10.36 -5.08
C VAL A 118 22.87 9.19 -5.36
N ALA A 119 23.40 8.54 -4.32
CA ALA A 119 24.25 7.35 -4.48
C ALA A 119 23.47 6.14 -5.02
N LEU A 120 22.17 6.03 -4.70
CA LEU A 120 21.28 5.00 -5.25
C LEU A 120 21.00 5.22 -6.75
N ASP A 121 20.85 6.47 -7.20
CA ASP A 121 20.64 6.81 -8.62
C ASP A 121 21.82 6.40 -9.51
N SER A 122 23.00 6.27 -8.93
CA SER A 122 24.21 5.80 -9.62
C SER A 122 24.28 4.27 -9.76
N ILE A 123 23.36 3.53 -9.13
CA ILE A 123 23.32 2.06 -9.20
C ILE A 123 22.70 1.62 -10.53
N PRO A 124 23.30 0.66 -11.25
CA PRO A 124 22.68 0.10 -12.45
C PRO A 124 21.27 -0.44 -12.15
N PRO A 125 20.26 -0.23 -13.01
CA PRO A 125 18.87 -0.62 -12.73
C PRO A 125 18.71 -2.10 -12.31
N LYS A 126 19.51 -3.00 -12.89
CA LYS A 126 19.52 -4.44 -12.56
C LYS A 126 19.98 -4.77 -11.13
N GLN A 127 20.61 -3.81 -10.45
CA GLN A 127 21.12 -3.92 -9.09
C GLN A 127 20.30 -3.09 -8.10
N LEU A 128 19.29 -2.32 -8.57
CA LEU A 128 18.38 -1.56 -7.73
C LEU A 128 17.28 -2.47 -7.17
N THR A 129 17.70 -3.47 -6.41
CA THR A 129 16.83 -4.46 -5.76
C THR A 129 16.51 -4.05 -4.34
N VAL A 130 15.40 -4.54 -3.80
CA VAL A 130 14.99 -4.26 -2.41
C VAL A 130 16.08 -4.71 -1.43
N ALA A 131 16.76 -5.83 -1.71
CA ALA A 131 17.85 -6.34 -0.89
C ALA A 131 19.05 -5.38 -0.85
N ASN A 132 19.49 -4.89 -2.02
CA ASN A 132 20.63 -3.97 -2.11
C ASN A 132 20.32 -2.62 -1.48
N VAL A 133 19.12 -2.08 -1.70
CA VAL A 133 18.67 -0.83 -1.10
C VAL A 133 18.56 -0.97 0.42
N THR A 134 17.97 -2.07 0.92
CA THR A 134 17.90 -2.37 2.36
C THR A 134 19.30 -2.39 2.99
N ALA A 135 20.26 -3.08 2.37
CA ALA A 135 21.62 -3.17 2.89
C ALA A 135 22.30 -1.79 2.97
N ARG A 136 22.13 -0.96 1.94
CA ARG A 136 22.69 0.41 1.91
C ARG A 136 22.06 1.33 2.94
N LEU A 137 20.74 1.27 3.09
CA LEU A 137 20.01 2.05 4.11
C LEU A 137 20.53 1.74 5.52
N LEU A 138 20.70 0.45 5.84
CA LEU A 138 21.22 0.03 7.14
C LEU A 138 22.68 0.45 7.34
N ASN A 139 23.51 0.39 6.30
CA ASN A 139 24.89 0.85 6.38
C ASN A 139 24.98 2.36 6.63
N GLU A 140 24.14 3.15 5.96
CA GLU A 140 24.12 4.61 6.12
C GLU A 140 23.75 5.02 7.56
N GLU A 141 22.78 4.36 8.18
CA GLU A 141 22.41 4.61 9.58
C GLU A 141 23.58 4.40 10.56
N THR A 142 24.52 3.49 10.25
CA THR A 142 25.72 3.27 11.09
C THR A 142 26.81 4.33 10.91
N HIS A 143 26.70 5.16 9.87
CA HIS A 143 27.65 6.23 9.55
C HIS A 143 27.13 7.63 9.88
N GLN A 144 25.88 7.75 10.37
CA GLN A 144 25.33 8.97 10.97
C GLN A 144 25.71 9.08 12.45
#